data_AF-A0A6G1WXM2-F1
#
_entry.id   AF-A0A6G1WXM2-F1
#
_cell.length_a   1.000
_cell.length_b   1.000
_cell.length_c   1.000
_cell.angle_alpha   90.00
_cell.angle_beta   90.00
_cell.angle_gamma   90.00
#
_symmetry.space_group_name_H-M   'P 1'
#
loop_
_entity.id
_entity.type
_entity.pdbx_description
1 polymer ?
#
loop_
_entity_poly.entity_id
_entity_poly.type
_entity_poly.pdbx_seq_one_letter_code
_entity_poly.pdbx_strand_id
1 'polypeptide(L)'
;MVKDIHSDINLSQRKRGYMFQKLNSKITKEIQVADGKKFEFSRTTLEFSKPVFHGAADSQLGYVLMLTVRTPVCSFMHASDVQGPIDEEALRLILKQMPDMLVMGGPPLYLKNFKIDEESLANALNNMVKIVKAIPLTVIDHHILRSLDYKEYLTPVFAEAEKSGHRVISASELVGQEPQLLEAKRKELHARGPIKRK
;
A
#
# COMPACT_ATOMS: atom_id res chain seq x y z
N MET A 1 5.09 16.54 7.96
CA MET A 1 4.80 15.30 8.69
C MET A 1 5.68 14.20 8.11
N VAL A 2 6.39 13.43 8.94
CA VAL A 2 7.33 12.37 8.52
C VAL A 2 7.21 11.14 9.42
N LYS A 3 7.65 9.99 8.94
CA LYS A 3 7.85 8.81 9.81
C LYS A 3 8.99 9.03 10.81
N ASP A 4 8.86 8.52 12.03
CA ASP A 4 9.94 8.51 13.02
C ASP A 4 11.16 7.74 12.48
N ILE A 5 12.35 8.31 12.66
CA ILE A 5 13.62 7.69 12.27
C ILE A 5 14.30 6.97 13.44
N HIS A 6 13.69 6.98 14.63
CA HIS A 6 14.23 6.38 15.84
C HIS A 6 13.58 5.03 16.18
N SER A 7 12.26 4.93 16.03
CA SER A 7 11.43 3.79 16.46
C SER A 7 10.76 3.08 15.28
N ASP A 8 10.46 1.77 15.45
CA ASP A 8 9.79 0.92 14.44
C ASP A 8 10.33 1.14 13.04
N ILE A 9 11.63 0.90 12.86
CA ILE A 9 12.38 1.27 11.67
C ILE A 9 13.58 0.35 11.46
N ASN A 10 13.86 -0.02 10.21
CA ASN A 10 15.09 -0.73 9.85
C ASN A 10 16.26 0.22 9.55
N LEU A 11 17.48 -0.32 9.41
CA LEU A 11 18.69 0.48 9.13
C LEU A 11 18.58 1.31 7.83
N SER A 12 17.97 0.74 6.78
CA SER A 12 17.83 1.40 5.48
C SER A 12 16.87 2.60 5.57
N GLN A 13 15.72 2.41 6.22
CA GLN A 13 14.74 3.43 6.48
C GLN A 13 15.32 4.53 7.38
N ARG A 14 16.08 4.18 8.42
CA ARG A 14 16.75 5.15 9.30
C ARG A 14 17.71 6.04 8.53
N LYS A 15 18.57 5.44 7.70
CA LYS A 15 19.52 6.18 6.85
C LYS A 15 18.81 7.10 5.88
N ARG A 16 17.78 6.61 5.16
CA ARG A 16 17.00 7.41 4.21
C ARG A 16 16.22 8.51 4.89
N GLY A 17 15.60 8.23 6.03
CA GLY A 17 14.85 9.20 6.83
C GLY A 17 15.74 10.32 7.36
N TYR A 18 16.93 9.99 7.90
CA TYR A 18 17.91 11.00 8.29
C TYR A 18 18.31 11.91 7.13
N MET A 19 18.63 11.32 5.97
CA MET A 19 18.98 12.09 4.77
C MET A 19 17.81 12.97 4.30
N PHE A 20 16.59 12.44 4.30
CA PHE A 20 15.38 13.19 3.96
C PHE A 20 15.20 14.39 4.89
N GLN A 21 15.26 14.18 6.21
CA GLN A 21 15.11 15.28 7.18
C GLN A 21 16.23 16.33 7.04
N LYS A 22 17.48 15.89 6.85
CA LYS A 22 18.64 16.79 6.67
C LYS A 22 18.54 17.65 5.41
N LEU A 23 18.06 17.09 4.30
CA LEU A 23 17.92 17.83 3.04
C LEU A 23 16.75 18.82 3.10
N ASN A 24 15.70 18.51 3.84
CA ASN A 24 14.49 19.33 3.90
C ASN A 24 14.48 20.34 5.06
N SER A 25 15.37 20.21 6.05
CA SER A 25 15.39 21.07 7.25
C SER A 25 15.57 22.56 6.95
N LYS A 26 16.16 22.91 5.80
CA LYS A 26 16.37 24.30 5.38
C LYS A 26 15.19 24.92 4.64
N ILE A 27 14.25 24.11 4.15
CA ILE A 27 13.14 24.57 3.29
C ILE A 27 11.76 24.37 3.93
N THR A 28 11.69 23.63 5.04
CA THR A 28 10.45 23.45 5.81
C THR A 28 10.46 24.30 7.06
N LYS A 29 9.28 24.81 7.45
CA LYS A 29 9.10 25.51 8.73
C LYS A 29 9.29 24.55 9.92
N GLU A 30 8.84 23.30 9.77
CA GLU A 30 8.88 22.30 10.82
C GLU A 30 8.87 20.87 10.24
N ILE A 31 9.52 19.93 10.94
CA ILE A 31 9.41 18.50 10.69
C ILE A 31 8.75 17.86 11.91
N GLN A 32 7.52 17.39 11.73
CA GLN A 32 6.77 16.70 12.78
C GLN A 32 6.68 15.20 12.51
N VAL A 33 7.03 14.38 13.50
CA VAL A 33 6.82 12.93 13.48
C VAL A 33 5.31 12.62 13.49
N ALA A 34 4.87 11.76 12.58
CA ALA A 34 3.46 11.47 12.31
C ALA A 34 2.98 10.12 12.89
N ASP A 35 3.88 9.23 13.30
CA ASP A 35 3.59 7.87 13.77
C ASP A 35 2.47 7.87 14.83
N GLY A 36 1.31 7.30 14.48
CA GLY A 36 0.13 7.20 15.35
C GLY A 36 -0.56 8.52 15.69
N LYS A 37 -0.25 9.62 15.00
CA LYS A 37 -0.78 10.96 15.32
C LYS A 37 -1.94 11.37 14.42
N LYS A 38 -2.77 12.24 14.98
CA LYS A 38 -3.87 12.94 14.30
C LYS A 38 -3.53 14.42 14.18
N PHE A 39 -3.84 15.01 13.03
CA PHE A 39 -3.67 16.43 12.73
C PHE A 39 -4.97 16.99 12.16
N GLU A 40 -5.41 18.13 12.68
CA GLU A 40 -6.67 18.75 12.30
C GLU A 40 -6.43 20.05 11.52
N PHE A 41 -7.05 20.14 10.35
CA PHE A 41 -6.98 21.27 9.43
C PHE A 41 -8.41 21.69 9.07
N SER A 42 -8.98 22.59 9.86
CA SER A 42 -10.37 23.02 9.74
C SER A 42 -11.33 21.81 9.77
N ARG A 43 -11.99 21.48 8.64
CA ARG A 43 -12.91 20.35 8.53
C ARG A 43 -12.24 19.06 8.03
N THR A 44 -10.93 19.06 7.86
CA THR A 44 -10.15 17.92 7.39
C THR A 44 -9.30 17.38 8.52
N THR A 45 -9.35 16.07 8.73
CA THR A 45 -8.48 15.34 9.67
C THR A 45 -7.53 14.47 8.89
N LEU A 46 -6.25 14.52 9.26
CA LEU A 46 -5.23 13.55 8.84
C LEU A 46 -4.90 12.65 10.02
N GLU A 47 -5.17 11.35 9.92
CA GLU A 47 -4.89 10.36 10.95
C GLU A 47 -3.90 9.33 10.40
N PHE A 48 -2.71 9.31 10.98
CA PHE A 48 -1.67 8.36 10.64
C PHE A 48 -1.78 7.14 11.55
N SER A 49 -1.63 5.94 10.97
CA SER A 49 -1.52 4.72 11.73
C SER A 49 -0.28 4.74 12.62
N LYS A 50 -0.24 3.86 13.63
CA LYS A 50 1.06 3.41 14.15
C LYS A 50 1.85 2.74 13.00
N PRO A 51 3.18 2.67 13.10
CA PRO A 51 3.98 1.91 12.14
C PRO A 51 3.46 0.48 12.01
N VAL A 52 3.18 0.05 10.79
CA VAL A 52 2.79 -1.33 10.47
C VAL A 52 3.87 -1.96 9.61
N PHE A 53 3.96 -3.29 9.62
CA PHE A 53 4.89 -3.99 8.74
C PHE A 53 4.55 -3.70 7.27
N HIS A 54 5.59 -3.49 6.46
CA HIS A 54 5.43 -3.32 5.01
C HIS A 54 4.88 -4.61 4.37
N GLY A 55 5.44 -5.75 4.75
CA GLY A 55 5.01 -7.10 4.32
C GLY A 55 4.85 -8.00 5.54
N ALA A 56 5.31 -9.24 5.45
CA ALA A 56 5.32 -10.15 6.60
C ALA A 56 6.03 -9.56 7.81
N ALA A 57 5.52 -9.87 9.00
CA ALA A 57 6.16 -9.54 10.27
C ALA A 57 7.60 -10.09 10.32
N ASP A 58 8.47 -9.39 11.05
CA ASP A 58 9.89 -9.72 11.21
C ASP A 58 10.73 -9.74 9.90
N SER A 59 10.15 -9.31 8.77
CA SER A 59 10.88 -9.16 7.53
C SER A 59 11.82 -7.93 7.55
N GLN A 60 12.89 -7.98 6.74
CA GLN A 60 13.80 -6.86 6.58
C GLN A 60 13.20 -5.65 5.83
N LEU A 61 11.95 -5.73 5.38
CA LEU A 61 11.28 -4.67 4.61
C LEU A 61 11.01 -3.41 5.46
N GLY A 62 10.91 -3.58 6.78
CA GLY A 62 10.67 -2.50 7.73
C GLY A 62 9.20 -2.09 7.80
N TYR A 63 8.97 -0.83 8.15
CA TYR A 63 7.64 -0.35 8.54
C TYR A 63 7.14 0.78 7.65
N VAL A 64 5.83 0.84 7.45
CA VAL A 64 5.15 1.91 6.72
C VAL A 64 4.09 2.58 7.60
N LEU A 65 3.68 3.78 7.19
CA LEU A 65 2.52 4.45 7.77
C LEU A 65 1.39 4.44 6.76
N MET A 66 0.17 4.23 7.27
CA MET A 66 -1.05 4.44 6.52
C MET A 66 -1.61 5.81 6.91
N LEU A 67 -2.14 6.55 5.93
CA LEU A 67 -2.77 7.84 6.15
C LEU A 67 -4.26 7.74 5.87
N THR A 68 -5.08 8.06 6.86
CA THR A 68 -6.51 8.29 6.67
C THR A 68 -6.77 9.79 6.60
N VAL A 69 -7.37 10.25 5.52
CA VAL A 69 -7.87 11.60 5.34
C VAL A 69 -9.38 11.56 5.54
N ARG A 70 -9.90 12.34 6.48
CA ARG A 70 -11.34 12.45 6.74
C ARG A 70 -11.83 13.86 6.53
N THR A 71 -12.97 13.97 5.87
CA THR A 71 -13.75 15.19 5.70
C THR A 71 -15.17 14.95 6.21
N PRO A 72 -16.07 15.95 6.25
CA PRO A 72 -17.45 15.74 6.67
C PRO A 72 -18.27 14.85 5.74
N VAL A 73 -17.80 14.62 4.52
CA VAL A 73 -18.58 13.91 3.47
C VAL A 73 -17.93 12.62 3.00
N CYS A 74 -16.63 12.44 3.23
CA CYS A 74 -15.91 11.25 2.81
C CYS A 74 -14.63 11.03 3.61
N SER A 75 -14.14 9.81 3.54
CA SER A 75 -12.92 9.32 4.14
C SER A 75 -12.14 8.47 3.13
N PHE A 76 -10.84 8.72 3.08
CA PHE A 76 -9.92 8.08 2.16
C PHE A 76 -8.74 7.56 2.95
N MET A 77 -8.30 6.33 2.68
CA MET A 77 -7.08 5.78 3.25
C MET A 77 -6.07 5.48 2.14
N HIS A 78 -4.86 6.02 2.29
CA HIS A 78 -3.68 5.58 1.57
C HIS A 78 -2.87 4.64 2.46
N ALA A 79 -2.98 3.34 2.22
CA ALA A 79 -2.28 2.30 2.97
C ALA A 79 -0.86 2.03 2.43
N SER A 80 -0.26 2.97 1.70
CA SER A 80 1.15 2.91 1.28
C SER A 80 1.51 1.56 0.61
N ASP A 81 2.78 1.13 0.73
CA ASP A 81 3.30 -0.15 0.24
C ASP A 81 2.87 -1.36 1.10
N VAL A 82 1.76 -1.30 1.84
CA VAL A 82 1.20 -2.49 2.51
C VAL A 82 0.88 -3.54 1.45
N GLN A 83 1.40 -4.76 1.61
CA GLN A 83 1.34 -5.83 0.61
C GLN A 83 0.05 -6.64 0.66
N GLY A 84 -1.11 -6.01 0.42
CA GLY A 84 -2.44 -6.63 0.46
C GLY A 84 -2.69 -7.34 1.79
N PRO A 85 -2.73 -6.57 2.88
CA PRO A 85 -1.94 -6.84 4.09
C PRO A 85 -1.73 -8.33 4.41
N ILE A 86 -0.48 -8.77 4.28
CA ILE A 86 -0.03 -10.06 4.84
C ILE A 86 -0.16 -10.03 6.37
N ASP A 87 0.14 -8.89 6.99
CA ASP A 87 0.09 -8.68 8.43
C ASP A 87 -1.33 -8.38 8.95
N GLU A 88 -1.75 -9.09 9.99
CA GLU A 88 -3.10 -8.96 10.57
C GLU A 88 -3.31 -7.61 11.30
N GLU A 89 -2.27 -6.99 11.85
CA GLU A 89 -2.41 -5.68 12.51
C GLU A 89 -2.70 -4.58 11.48
N ALA A 90 -2.07 -4.63 10.31
CA ALA A 90 -2.42 -3.75 9.19
C ALA A 90 -3.88 -3.93 8.76
N LEU A 91 -4.36 -5.17 8.60
CA LEU A 91 -5.77 -5.46 8.33
C LEU A 91 -6.68 -4.85 9.40
N ARG A 92 -6.39 -5.11 10.68
CA ARG A 92 -7.20 -4.65 11.81
C ARG A 92 -7.32 -3.14 11.83
N LEU A 93 -6.23 -2.42 11.55
CA LEU A 93 -6.23 -0.95 11.51
C LEU A 93 -7.00 -0.40 10.31
N ILE A 94 -6.89 -1.03 9.13
CA ILE A 94 -7.68 -0.68 7.95
C ILE A 94 -9.18 -0.83 8.24
N LEU A 95 -9.58 -2.00 8.74
CA LEU A 95 -10.98 -2.31 9.06
C LEU A 95 -11.52 -1.47 10.22
N LYS A 96 -10.68 -1.07 11.18
CA LYS A 96 -11.10 -0.15 12.25
C LYS A 96 -11.45 1.24 11.71
N GLN A 97 -10.72 1.70 10.70
CA GLN A 97 -10.96 3.02 10.12
C GLN A 97 -12.15 3.03 9.16
N MET A 98 -12.46 1.92 8.47
CA MET A 98 -13.56 1.83 7.50
C MET A 98 -13.62 3.06 6.56
N PRO A 99 -12.57 3.32 5.76
CA PRO A 99 -12.61 4.42 4.80
C PRO A 99 -13.64 4.14 3.70
N ASP A 100 -14.16 5.19 3.07
CA ASP A 100 -15.02 5.05 1.88
C ASP A 100 -14.21 4.56 0.67
N MET A 101 -12.92 4.91 0.63
CA MET A 101 -11.98 4.50 -0.39
C MET A 101 -10.62 4.14 0.22
N LEU A 102 -10.08 2.99 -0.19
CA LEU A 102 -8.74 2.52 0.18
C LEU A 102 -7.85 2.45 -1.07
N VAL A 103 -6.62 2.97 -0.99
CA VAL A 103 -5.54 2.70 -1.95
C VAL A 103 -4.47 1.90 -1.23
N MET A 104 -4.11 0.74 -1.78
CA MET A 104 -3.09 -0.15 -1.20
C MET A 104 -2.29 -0.90 -2.26
N GLY A 105 -1.11 -1.38 -1.90
CA GLY A 105 -0.41 -2.39 -2.68
C GLY A 105 -1.10 -3.76 -2.56
N GLY A 106 -0.93 -4.64 -3.55
CA GLY A 106 -1.15 -6.07 -3.34
C GLY A 106 0.16 -6.82 -3.07
N PRO A 107 0.12 -8.12 -2.73
CA PRO A 107 1.33 -8.88 -2.45
C PRO A 107 2.18 -9.12 -3.72
N PRO A 108 3.51 -9.18 -3.62
CA PRO A 108 4.40 -9.36 -4.77
C PRO A 108 4.45 -10.84 -5.20
N LEU A 109 3.45 -11.29 -5.98
CA LEU A 109 3.35 -12.70 -6.42
C LEU A 109 4.60 -13.20 -7.15
N TYR A 110 5.28 -12.34 -7.90
CA TYR A 110 6.54 -12.65 -8.59
C TYR A 110 7.72 -13.02 -7.65
N LEU A 111 7.56 -12.85 -6.33
CA LEU A 111 8.54 -13.26 -5.31
C LEU A 111 8.16 -14.56 -4.59
N LYS A 112 7.08 -15.23 -5.03
CA LYS A 112 6.64 -16.54 -4.52
C LYS A 112 7.80 -17.54 -4.54
N ASN A 113 7.96 -18.31 -3.47
CA ASN A 113 9.00 -19.32 -3.27
C ASN A 113 10.44 -18.79 -3.24
N PHE A 114 10.63 -17.48 -3.16
CA PHE A 114 11.94 -16.87 -3.00
C PHE A 114 12.04 -15.95 -1.79
N LYS A 115 11.15 -14.95 -1.70
CA LYS A 115 11.10 -14.01 -0.58
C LYS A 115 9.77 -14.00 0.16
N ILE A 116 8.75 -14.63 -0.42
CA ILE A 116 7.43 -14.79 0.18
C ILE A 116 6.99 -16.23 0.00
N ASP A 117 6.57 -16.85 1.10
CA ASP A 117 6.00 -18.19 1.15
C ASP A 117 4.52 -18.21 0.72
N GLU A 118 4.00 -19.39 0.41
CA GLU A 118 2.62 -19.54 -0.07
C GLU A 118 1.57 -19.19 0.99
N GLU A 119 1.86 -19.41 2.27
CA GLU A 119 0.96 -19.13 3.38
C GLU A 119 0.75 -17.62 3.52
N SER A 120 1.81 -16.83 3.44
CA SER A 120 1.76 -15.36 3.41
C SER A 120 0.90 -14.84 2.26
N LEU A 121 1.00 -15.43 1.06
CA LEU A 121 0.15 -15.07 -0.08
C LEU A 121 -1.31 -15.48 0.12
N ALA A 122 -1.57 -16.64 0.73
CA ALA A 122 -2.93 -17.07 1.05
C ALA A 122 -3.56 -16.17 2.12
N ASN A 123 -2.79 -15.77 3.14
CA ASN A 123 -3.21 -14.85 4.19
C ASN A 123 -3.53 -13.46 3.62
N ALA A 124 -2.64 -12.92 2.78
CA ALA A 124 -2.92 -11.69 2.04
C ALA A 124 -4.23 -11.78 1.27
N LEU A 125 -4.45 -12.86 0.50
CA LEU A 125 -5.67 -13.04 -0.27
C LEU A 125 -6.93 -13.03 0.61
N ASN A 126 -6.91 -13.79 1.72
CA ASN A 126 -8.01 -13.83 2.67
C ASN A 126 -8.27 -12.46 3.31
N ASN A 127 -7.22 -11.70 3.60
CA ASN A 127 -7.33 -10.37 4.19
C ASN A 127 -7.86 -9.35 3.19
N MET A 128 -7.46 -9.45 1.94
CA MET A 128 -8.01 -8.66 0.84
C MET A 128 -9.51 -8.93 0.66
N VAL A 129 -9.96 -10.18 0.76
CA VAL A 129 -11.39 -10.54 0.75
C VAL A 129 -12.15 -9.86 1.90
N LYS A 130 -11.62 -9.89 3.13
CA LYS A 130 -12.22 -9.18 4.29
C LYS A 130 -12.30 -7.66 4.05
N ILE A 131 -11.27 -7.07 3.44
CA ILE A 131 -11.20 -5.64 3.12
C ILE A 131 -12.30 -5.24 2.13
N VAL A 132 -12.39 -5.92 0.99
CA VAL A 132 -13.32 -5.53 -0.08
C VAL A 132 -14.77 -5.82 0.27
N LYS A 133 -15.01 -6.72 1.23
CA LYS A 133 -16.33 -6.90 1.84
C LYS A 133 -16.78 -5.68 2.66
N ALA A 134 -15.86 -4.98 3.31
CA ALA A 134 -16.17 -3.88 4.23
C ALA A 134 -16.01 -2.48 3.60
N ILE A 135 -15.12 -2.34 2.61
CA ILE A 135 -14.73 -1.04 2.04
C ILE A 135 -15.34 -0.88 0.64
N PRO A 136 -16.14 0.17 0.39
CA PRO A 136 -16.88 0.34 -0.87
C PRO A 136 -16.01 0.40 -2.13
N LEU A 137 -14.87 1.09 -2.06
CA LEU A 137 -13.93 1.23 -3.17
C LEU A 137 -12.51 0.89 -2.73
N THR A 138 -11.94 -0.16 -3.31
CA THR A 138 -10.55 -0.54 -3.07
C THR A 138 -9.74 -0.40 -4.36
N VAL A 139 -8.66 0.36 -4.30
CA VAL A 139 -7.69 0.52 -5.38
C VAL A 139 -6.45 -0.30 -5.04
N ILE A 140 -6.09 -1.25 -5.90
CA ILE A 140 -4.97 -2.17 -5.69
C ILE A 140 -3.92 -1.98 -6.78
N ASP A 141 -2.67 -1.74 -6.40
CA ASP A 141 -1.59 -1.46 -7.36
C ASP A 141 -0.20 -1.97 -6.87
N HIS A 142 0.86 -1.37 -7.43
CA HIS A 142 2.27 -1.48 -7.08
C HIS A 142 2.93 -2.85 -7.30
N HIS A 143 2.72 -3.81 -6.41
CA HIS A 143 3.40 -5.11 -6.44
C HIS A 143 2.60 -6.15 -7.21
N ILE A 144 1.28 -6.16 -7.04
CA ILE A 144 0.38 -7.15 -7.66
C ILE A 144 0.39 -7.04 -9.19
N LEU A 145 0.46 -5.81 -9.72
CA LEU A 145 0.47 -5.54 -11.17
C LEU A 145 1.83 -5.81 -11.84
N ARG A 146 2.83 -6.30 -11.09
CA ARG A 146 4.11 -6.79 -11.64
C ARG A 146 4.04 -8.26 -12.05
N SER A 147 2.89 -8.89 -11.85
CA SER A 147 2.60 -10.27 -12.17
C SER A 147 1.52 -10.32 -13.24
N LEU A 148 1.69 -11.17 -14.27
CA LEU A 148 0.70 -11.31 -15.34
C LEU A 148 -0.55 -12.06 -14.87
N ASP A 149 -0.37 -12.94 -13.88
CA ASP A 149 -1.36 -13.81 -13.25
C ASP A 149 -2.12 -13.12 -12.09
N TYR A 150 -2.04 -11.78 -12.00
CA TYR A 150 -2.62 -11.04 -10.89
C TYR A 150 -4.15 -11.12 -10.87
N LYS A 151 -4.80 -11.20 -12.04
CA LYS A 151 -6.26 -11.28 -12.14
C LYS A 151 -6.77 -12.60 -11.59
N GLU A 152 -6.09 -13.70 -11.95
CA GLU A 152 -6.38 -15.05 -11.49
C GLU A 152 -6.27 -15.11 -9.96
N TYR A 153 -5.18 -14.59 -9.40
CA TYR A 153 -4.99 -14.50 -7.95
C TYR A 153 -6.09 -13.68 -7.26
N LEU A 154 -6.52 -12.56 -7.85
CA LEU A 154 -7.55 -11.69 -7.29
C LEU A 154 -8.99 -12.15 -7.54
N THR A 155 -9.22 -13.28 -8.22
CA THR A 155 -10.58 -13.78 -8.51
C THR A 155 -11.49 -13.83 -7.26
N PRO A 156 -11.05 -14.35 -6.09
CA PRO A 156 -11.88 -14.36 -4.88
C PRO A 156 -12.19 -12.95 -4.35
N VAL A 157 -11.25 -12.02 -4.53
CA VAL A 157 -11.39 -10.61 -4.11
C VAL A 157 -12.43 -9.91 -4.99
N PHE A 158 -12.35 -10.09 -6.31
CA PHE A 158 -13.34 -9.53 -7.23
C PHE A 158 -14.75 -10.09 -6.96
N ALA A 159 -14.87 -11.40 -6.74
CA ALA A 159 -16.14 -12.04 -6.46
C ALA A 159 -16.80 -11.53 -5.16
N GLU A 160 -16.04 -11.38 -4.06
CA GLU A 160 -16.62 -10.85 -2.81
C GLU A 160 -16.97 -9.37 -2.92
N ALA A 161 -16.18 -8.57 -3.65
CA ALA A 161 -16.49 -7.17 -3.90
C ALA A 161 -17.80 -7.02 -4.67
N GLU A 162 -17.97 -7.76 -5.77
CA GLU A 162 -19.19 -7.78 -6.57
C GLU A 162 -20.41 -8.17 -5.74
N LYS A 163 -20.29 -9.24 -4.95
CA LYS A 163 -21.35 -9.70 -4.03
C LYS A 163 -21.74 -8.64 -3.00
N SER A 164 -20.80 -7.81 -2.58
CA SER A 164 -21.03 -6.73 -1.60
C SER A 164 -21.51 -5.42 -2.25
N GLY A 165 -21.63 -5.37 -3.58
CA GLY A 165 -21.91 -4.12 -4.31
C GLY A 165 -20.74 -3.12 -4.27
N HIS A 166 -19.54 -3.61 -3.97
CA HIS A 166 -18.31 -2.83 -3.85
C HIS A 166 -17.47 -2.97 -5.12
N ARG A 167 -16.41 -2.15 -5.23
CA ARG A 167 -15.56 -2.08 -6.42
C ARG A 167 -14.09 -2.27 -6.07
N VAL A 168 -13.41 -3.02 -6.92
CA VAL A 168 -11.96 -3.22 -6.86
C VAL A 168 -11.37 -2.86 -8.21
N ILE A 169 -10.43 -1.91 -8.23
CA ILE A 169 -9.83 -1.37 -9.46
C ILE A 169 -8.34 -1.09 -9.26
N SER A 170 -7.58 -0.90 -10.34
CA SER A 170 -6.22 -0.36 -10.31
C SER A 170 -6.20 1.18 -10.26
N ALA A 171 -5.03 1.77 -10.01
CA ALA A 171 -4.90 3.23 -10.07
C ALA A 171 -5.09 3.78 -11.50
N SER A 172 -4.77 2.97 -12.53
CA SER A 172 -5.02 3.33 -13.94
C SER A 172 -6.53 3.42 -14.21
N GLU A 173 -7.29 2.41 -13.77
CA GLU A 173 -8.74 2.36 -13.98
C GLU A 173 -9.47 3.45 -13.19
N LEU A 174 -8.94 3.85 -12.03
CA LEU A 174 -9.46 4.98 -11.27
C LEU A 174 -9.46 6.28 -12.07
N VAL A 175 -8.47 6.47 -12.95
CA VAL A 175 -8.37 7.63 -13.86
C VAL A 175 -8.90 7.34 -15.26
N GLY A 176 -9.66 6.25 -15.44
CA GLY A 176 -10.30 5.89 -16.71
C GLY A 176 -9.36 5.30 -17.75
N GLN A 177 -8.24 4.70 -17.33
CA GLN A 177 -7.27 4.07 -18.21
C GLN A 177 -7.12 2.57 -17.93
N GLU A 178 -6.79 1.81 -18.96
CA GLU A 178 -6.47 0.38 -18.80
C GLU A 178 -5.08 0.19 -18.14
N PRO A 179 -4.91 -0.83 -17.27
CA PRO A 179 -3.63 -1.10 -16.64
C PRO A 179 -2.53 -1.45 -17.66
N GLN A 180 -1.47 -0.66 -17.70
CA GLN A 180 -0.26 -0.98 -18.45
C GLN A 180 0.73 -1.72 -17.55
N LEU A 181 0.80 -3.05 -17.67
CA LEU A 181 1.68 -3.92 -16.86
C LEU A 181 3.15 -3.84 -17.30
N LEU A 182 3.72 -2.63 -17.30
CA LEU A 182 5.06 -2.34 -17.82
C LEU A 182 6.13 -3.19 -17.13
N GLU A 183 6.02 -3.34 -15.82
CA GLU A 183 6.99 -4.10 -15.04
C GLU A 183 6.86 -5.61 -15.25
N ALA A 184 5.62 -6.13 -15.31
CA ALA A 184 5.38 -7.54 -15.61
C ALA A 184 5.90 -7.92 -17.00
N LYS A 185 5.80 -6.99 -17.97
CA LYS A 185 6.25 -7.14 -19.35
C LYS A 185 7.68 -6.63 -19.59
N ARG A 186 8.43 -6.28 -18.55
CA ARG A 186 9.75 -5.62 -18.66
C ARG A 186 10.70 -6.35 -19.62
N LYS A 187 10.78 -7.68 -19.53
CA LYS A 187 11.68 -8.50 -20.39
C LYS A 187 11.32 -8.38 -21.87
N GLU A 188 10.03 -8.51 -22.19
CA GLU A 188 9.50 -8.39 -23.55
C GLU A 188 9.71 -6.97 -24.11
N LEU A 189 9.41 -5.94 -23.30
CA LEU A 189 9.55 -4.54 -23.68
C LEU A 189 11.01 -4.17 -23.96
N HIS A 190 11.95 -4.62 -23.12
CA HIS A 190 13.38 -4.39 -23.37
C HIS A 190 13.92 -5.14 -24.58
N ALA A 191 13.39 -6.33 -24.88
CA ALA A 191 13.79 -7.05 -26.09
C ALA A 191 13.34 -6.32 -27.37
N ARG A 192 12.17 -5.67 -27.35
CA ARG A 192 11.64 -4.89 -28.48
C ARG A 192 12.23 -3.50 -28.60
N GLY A 193 12.59 -2.87 -27.48
CA GLY A 193 13.13 -1.51 -27.40
C GLY A 193 14.26 -1.41 -26.38
N PRO A 194 15.47 -1.91 -26.70
CA PRO A 194 16.58 -1.91 -25.77
C PRO A 194 16.98 -0.47 -25.42
N ILE A 195 17.01 -0.15 -24.12
CA ILE A 195 17.50 1.14 -23.64
C ILE A 195 19.03 1.11 -23.78
N LYS A 196 19.61 2.06 -24.52
CA LYS A 196 21.06 2.26 -24.53
C LYS A 196 21.51 2.56 -23.10
N ARG A 197 22.39 1.72 -22.54
CA ARG A 197 22.99 1.99 -21.23
C ARG A 197 23.74 3.33 -21.32
N LYS A 198 23.43 4.25 -20.40
CA LYS A 198 24.22 5.46 -20.17
C LYS A 198 25.53 5.10 -19.48
#